data_AF-A0A5M7BCQ2-F1
#
_entry.id   AF-A0A5M7BCQ2-F1
#
_cell.length_a   1.000
_cell.length_b   1.000
_cell.length_c   1.000
_cell.angle_alpha   90.00
_cell.angle_beta   90.00
_cell.angle_gamma   90.00
#
_symmetry.space_group_name_H-M   'P 1'
#
loop_
_entity.id
_entity.type
_entity.pdbx_description
1 polymer ?
#
loop_
_entity_poly.entity_id
_entity_poly.type
_entity_poly.pdbx_seq_one_letter_code
_entity_poly.pdbx_strand_id
1 'polypeptide(L)'
;MVADLSSQGQARLRGVVMSMLHSSLRTPAKDEMVLIHLFARLGTDDEPRTAVYVVDQPLGLRDDDLDLDYAAQRALAELVLADHDPRGVARADQRWRTVDPNRQAGYLGSGVRITTRDPHIGSMHEFCLNDGTAIWIMVDQTGALTTAAASNPYSVGDKTFPGSDVPLDDQDPYLLARRIVGALTGTNQPYSWFHNEVGSLR
;
A
#
# COMPACT_ATOMS: atom_id res chain seq x y z
N MET A 1 2.35 -16.32 7.16
CA MET A 1 1.85 -15.45 8.26
C MET A 1 0.44 -14.92 7.98
N VAL A 2 0.18 -14.13 6.93
CA VAL A 2 -1.22 -13.76 6.57
C VAL A 2 -1.97 -14.91 5.92
N ALA A 3 -1.29 -15.69 5.07
CA ALA A 3 -1.85 -16.87 4.39
C ALA A 3 -2.33 -17.98 5.35
N ASP A 4 -1.83 -18.01 6.59
CA ASP A 4 -2.16 -19.04 7.59
C ASP A 4 -3.41 -18.70 8.40
N LEU A 5 -3.98 -17.50 8.22
CA LEU A 5 -5.22 -17.09 8.87
C LEU A 5 -6.42 -17.78 8.21
N SER A 6 -7.40 -18.18 9.04
CA SER A 6 -8.72 -18.60 8.54
C SER A 6 -9.37 -17.48 7.72
N SER A 7 -10.34 -17.80 6.87
CA SER A 7 -11.07 -16.79 6.08
C SER A 7 -11.68 -15.68 6.95
N GLN A 8 -12.15 -16.03 8.15
CA GLN A 8 -12.63 -15.06 9.13
C GLN A 8 -11.49 -14.19 9.70
N GLY A 9 -10.33 -14.79 9.97
CA GLY A 9 -9.12 -14.06 10.38
C GLY A 9 -8.66 -13.07 9.31
N GLN A 10 -8.68 -13.46 8.04
CA GLN A 10 -8.33 -12.60 6.91
C GLN A 10 -9.34 -11.44 6.77
N ALA A 11 -10.65 -11.72 6.86
CA ALA A 11 -11.68 -10.67 6.82
C ALA A 11 -11.51 -9.65 7.96
N ARG A 12 -11.19 -10.11 9.17
CA ARG A 12 -10.89 -9.23 10.32
C ARG A 12 -9.63 -8.41 10.08
N LEU A 13 -8.55 -9.02 9.56
CA LEU A 13 -7.33 -8.29 9.23
C LEU A 13 -7.61 -7.17 8.22
N ARG A 14 -8.36 -7.45 7.14
CA ARG A 14 -8.76 -6.44 6.15
C ARG A 14 -9.53 -5.29 6.80
N GLY A 15 -10.48 -5.57 7.70
CA GLY A 15 -11.22 -4.52 8.40
C GLY A 15 -10.38 -3.69 9.37
N VAL A 16 -9.38 -4.31 10.03
CA VAL A 16 -8.38 -3.60 10.84
C VAL A 16 -7.53 -2.70 9.95
N VAL A 17 -7.05 -3.20 8.80
CA VAL A 17 -6.28 -2.41 7.84
C VAL A 17 -7.11 -1.23 7.34
N MET A 18 -8.36 -1.44 6.91
CA MET A 18 -9.24 -0.34 6.47
C MET A 18 -9.46 0.72 7.55
N SER A 19 -9.68 0.29 8.80
CA SER A 19 -9.87 1.22 9.92
C SER A 19 -8.59 2.00 10.25
N MET A 20 -7.44 1.33 10.18
CA MET A 20 -6.13 1.93 10.41
C MET A 20 -5.79 2.92 9.30
N LEU A 21 -6.00 2.54 8.03
CA LEU A 21 -5.84 3.43 6.89
C LEU A 21 -6.68 4.69 7.09
N HIS A 22 -7.99 4.56 7.32
CA HIS A 22 -8.83 5.72 7.60
C HIS A 22 -8.28 6.63 8.72
N SER A 23 -7.72 6.06 9.79
CA SER A 23 -7.24 6.82 10.96
C SER A 23 -5.82 7.39 10.80
N SER A 24 -4.99 6.80 9.94
CA SER A 24 -3.56 7.12 9.80
C SER A 24 -3.23 7.92 8.56
N LEU A 25 -4.14 7.93 7.58
CA LEU A 25 -3.94 8.60 6.32
C LEU A 25 -3.99 10.12 6.51
N ARG A 26 -2.86 10.74 6.22
CA ARG A 26 -2.73 12.20 6.15
C ARG A 26 -3.06 12.63 4.73
N THR A 27 -3.63 13.82 4.60
CA THR A 27 -3.70 14.48 3.29
C THR A 27 -2.27 14.74 2.82
N PRO A 28 -1.88 14.27 1.61
CA PRO A 28 -0.57 14.58 1.03
C PRO A 28 -0.40 16.09 0.84
N ALA A 29 0.83 16.52 0.52
CA ALA A 29 0.98 17.81 -0.11
C ALA A 29 0.19 17.81 -1.44
N LYS A 30 -0.31 18.98 -1.84
CA LYS A 30 -1.10 19.11 -3.06
C LYS A 30 -0.30 18.59 -4.27
N ASP A 31 -0.95 17.78 -5.09
CA ASP A 31 -0.43 17.18 -6.32
C ASP A 31 0.74 16.20 -6.08
N GLU A 32 0.85 15.61 -4.88
CA GLU A 32 1.87 14.62 -4.54
C GLU A 32 1.32 13.19 -4.50
N MET A 33 1.97 12.30 -5.24
CA MET A 33 1.79 10.86 -5.11
C MET A 33 2.73 10.28 -4.05
N VAL A 34 2.15 9.54 -3.10
CA VAL A 34 2.90 8.84 -2.06
C VAL A 34 2.65 7.35 -2.17
N LEU A 35 3.72 6.56 -2.31
CA LEU A 35 3.66 5.11 -2.18
C LEU A 35 3.63 4.77 -0.69
N ILE A 36 2.67 3.96 -0.26
CA ILE A 36 2.46 3.57 1.12
C ILE A 36 2.75 2.09 1.24
N HIS A 37 3.47 1.69 2.29
CA HIS A 37 3.74 0.29 2.60
C HIS A 37 3.18 -0.07 3.96
N LEU A 38 2.45 -1.19 4.03
CA LEU A 38 1.75 -1.65 5.22
C LEU A 38 2.51 -2.78 5.89
N PHE A 39 2.64 -2.71 7.21
CA PHE A 39 3.29 -3.73 8.02
C PHE A 39 2.47 -4.05 9.25
N ALA A 40 2.49 -5.32 9.68
CA ALA A 40 1.93 -5.75 10.94
C ALA A 40 2.99 -6.41 11.81
N ARG A 41 3.20 -5.86 13.01
CA ARG A 41 3.95 -6.48 14.08
C ARG A 41 2.97 -7.26 14.95
N LEU A 42 3.11 -8.58 14.98
CA LEU A 42 2.38 -9.40 15.93
C LEU A 42 2.87 -9.12 17.35
N GLY A 43 1.95 -9.21 18.31
CA GLY A 43 2.33 -9.10 19.71
C GLY A 43 3.25 -10.25 20.13
N THR A 44 4.10 -9.98 21.12
CA THR A 44 4.89 -10.97 21.83
C THR A 44 4.30 -11.22 23.21
N ASP A 45 4.83 -12.19 23.97
CA ASP A 45 4.39 -12.42 25.35
C ASP A 45 4.58 -11.17 26.23
N ASP A 46 5.65 -10.42 26.00
CA ASP A 46 5.96 -9.17 26.72
C ASP A 46 5.16 -7.96 26.21
N GLU A 47 4.74 -7.98 24.94
CA GLU A 47 3.96 -6.93 24.31
C GLU A 47 2.83 -7.52 23.45
N PRO A 48 1.71 -7.96 24.05
CA PRO A 48 0.71 -8.80 23.38
C PRO A 48 -0.10 -8.06 22.31
N ARG A 49 0.11 -6.75 22.16
CA ARG A 49 -0.65 -5.92 21.23
C ARG A 49 -0.08 -6.06 19.82
N THR A 50 -0.92 -6.51 18.89
CA THR A 50 -0.63 -6.38 17.46
C THR A 50 -0.65 -4.91 17.09
N ALA A 51 0.37 -4.46 16.36
CA ALA A 51 0.46 -3.12 15.83
C ALA A 51 0.52 -3.17 14.30
N VAL A 52 -0.27 -2.33 13.63
CA VAL A 52 -0.19 -2.13 12.18
C VAL A 52 0.32 -0.71 11.95
N TYR A 53 1.29 -0.55 11.06
CA TYR A 53 1.85 0.77 10.72
C TYR A 53 2.06 0.92 9.22
N VAL A 54 2.20 2.19 8.82
CA VAL A 54 2.47 2.61 7.45
C VAL A 54 3.89 3.14 7.33
N VAL A 55 4.49 2.95 6.18
CA VAL A 55 5.72 3.62 5.74
C VAL A 55 5.39 4.40 4.48
N ASP A 56 5.41 5.73 4.59
CA ASP A 56 5.21 6.63 3.46
C ASP A 56 6.53 6.76 2.68
N GLN A 57 6.51 6.51 1.38
CA GLN A 57 7.61 6.69 0.44
C GLN A 57 7.19 7.75 -0.59
N PRO A 58 7.60 9.02 -0.39
CA PRO A 58 7.37 10.08 -1.38
C PRO A 58 8.08 9.74 -2.68
N LEU A 59 7.30 9.65 -3.77
CA LEU A 59 7.89 9.44 -5.10
C LEU A 59 8.37 10.75 -5.71
N GLY A 60 7.97 11.92 -5.17
CA GLY A 60 8.34 13.22 -5.73
C GLY A 60 7.94 13.35 -7.20
N LEU A 61 6.82 12.73 -7.56
CA LEU A 61 6.14 12.86 -8.84
C LEU A 61 4.95 13.78 -8.64
N ARG A 62 4.67 14.61 -9.64
CA ARG A 62 3.50 15.50 -9.66
C ARG A 62 2.43 14.91 -10.58
N ASP A 63 1.17 15.22 -10.30
CA ASP A 63 0.00 14.72 -11.05
C ASP A 63 0.06 14.95 -12.56
N ASP A 64 0.74 16.00 -13.02
CA ASP A 64 0.90 16.34 -14.44
C ASP A 64 1.99 15.52 -15.16
N ASP A 65 2.84 14.82 -14.42
CA ASP A 65 3.95 13.98 -14.91
C ASP A 65 3.73 12.49 -14.57
N LEU A 66 2.48 12.07 -14.33
CA LEU A 66 2.15 10.77 -13.75
C LEU A 66 2.30 9.61 -14.77
N ASP A 67 3.53 9.30 -15.15
CA ASP A 67 3.87 8.05 -15.82
C ASP A 67 4.01 6.94 -14.76
N LEU A 68 2.99 6.08 -14.66
CA LEU A 68 2.96 4.98 -13.71
C LEU A 68 4.05 3.93 -13.94
N ASP A 69 4.52 3.75 -15.18
CA ASP A 69 5.63 2.85 -15.48
C ASP A 69 6.94 3.42 -14.96
N TYR A 70 7.18 4.71 -15.20
CA TYR A 70 8.32 5.41 -14.61
C TYR A 70 8.28 5.41 -13.07
N ALA A 71 7.11 5.66 -12.49
CA ALA A 71 6.90 5.60 -11.04
C ALA A 71 7.25 4.22 -10.47
N ALA A 72 6.80 3.15 -11.13
CA ALA A 72 7.09 1.78 -10.74
C ALA A 72 8.59 1.46 -10.85
N GLN A 73 9.23 1.79 -11.97
CA GLN A 73 10.65 1.56 -12.17
C GLN A 73 11.49 2.27 -11.11
N ARG A 74 11.18 3.53 -10.81
CA ARG A 74 11.86 4.30 -9.79
C ARG A 74 11.68 3.70 -8.40
N ALA A 75 10.44 3.36 -8.02
CA ALA A 75 10.16 2.76 -6.72
C ALA A 75 10.88 1.42 -6.55
N LEU A 76 10.89 0.57 -7.60
CA LEU A 76 11.60 -0.70 -7.59
C LEU A 76 13.12 -0.53 -7.48
N ALA A 77 13.71 0.44 -8.18
CA ALA A 77 15.14 0.74 -8.06
C ALA A 77 15.51 1.18 -6.64
N GLU A 78 14.69 2.02 -6.00
CA GLU A 78 14.89 2.42 -4.61
C GLU A 78 14.75 1.23 -3.64
N LEU A 79 13.82 0.30 -3.90
CA LEU A 79 13.68 -0.93 -3.11
C LEU A 79 14.89 -1.85 -3.24
N VAL A 80 15.46 -2.01 -4.45
CA VAL A 80 16.68 -2.79 -4.66
C VAL A 80 17.85 -2.22 -3.84
N LEU A 81 18.01 -0.89 -3.85
CA LEU A 81 19.03 -0.22 -3.03
C LEU A 81 18.79 -0.38 -1.51
N ALA A 82 17.54 -0.62 -1.11
CA ALA A 82 17.11 -0.84 0.26
C ALA A 82 17.01 -2.32 0.64
N ASP A 83 17.64 -3.23 -0.12
CA ASP A 83 17.60 -4.68 0.10
C ASP A 83 16.16 -5.23 0.19
N HIS A 84 15.30 -4.72 -0.71
CA HIS A 84 13.88 -5.06 -0.79
C HIS A 84 13.08 -4.81 0.50
N ASP A 85 13.54 -3.91 1.38
CA ASP A 85 12.78 -3.46 2.55
C ASP A 85 12.37 -1.98 2.38
N PRO A 86 11.07 -1.68 2.20
CA PRO A 86 10.58 -0.29 2.12
C PRO A 86 11.00 0.61 3.27
N ARG A 87 11.24 0.04 4.47
CA ARG A 87 11.73 0.78 5.65
C ARG A 87 13.15 1.32 5.48
N GLY A 88 13.92 0.72 4.57
CA GLY A 88 15.29 1.09 4.24
C GLY A 88 15.42 2.16 3.15
N VAL A 89 14.34 2.51 2.46
CA VAL A 89 14.37 3.54 1.40
C VAL A 89 14.72 4.90 2.01
N ALA A 90 15.71 5.59 1.44
CA ALA A 90 16.31 6.78 2.04
C ALA A 90 15.32 7.94 2.30
N ARG A 91 14.29 8.08 1.44
CA ARG A 91 13.25 9.11 1.57
C ARG A 91 12.00 8.63 2.30
N ALA A 92 11.95 7.35 2.67
CA ALA A 92 10.80 6.82 3.37
C ALA A 92 10.72 7.37 4.80
N ASP A 93 9.49 7.54 5.28
CA ASP A 93 9.21 7.89 6.66
C ASP A 93 9.88 6.90 7.62
N GLN A 94 10.47 7.43 8.70
CA GLN A 94 11.21 6.65 9.70
C GLN A 94 10.45 6.49 11.01
N ARG A 95 9.22 7.03 11.12
CA ARG A 95 8.37 6.89 12.32
C ARG A 95 8.04 5.45 12.67
N TRP A 96 8.11 4.51 11.72
CA TRP A 96 7.95 3.08 12.00
C TRP A 96 8.91 2.57 13.07
N ARG A 97 10.09 3.19 13.26
CA ARG A 97 11.08 2.77 14.27
C ARG A 97 10.56 2.83 15.70
N THR A 98 9.55 3.66 15.98
CA THR A 98 8.94 3.73 17.32
C THR A 98 7.99 2.56 17.59
N VAL A 99 7.45 1.95 16.53
CA VAL A 99 6.50 0.83 16.60
C VAL A 99 7.21 -0.51 16.40
N ASP A 100 8.26 -0.54 15.57
CA ASP A 100 8.98 -1.75 15.19
C ASP A 100 10.50 -1.50 15.11
N PRO A 101 11.16 -1.20 16.24
CA PRO A 101 12.59 -0.85 16.27
C PRO A 101 13.50 -1.99 15.76
N ASN A 102 13.04 -3.23 15.89
CA ASN A 102 13.80 -4.44 15.52
C ASN A 102 13.40 -5.00 14.15
N ARG A 103 12.57 -4.29 13.37
CA ARG A 103 12.12 -4.69 12.02
C ARG A 103 11.44 -6.06 11.95
N GLN A 104 10.73 -6.46 13.00
CA GLN A 104 10.09 -7.77 13.13
C GLN A 104 8.70 -7.84 12.48
N ALA A 105 8.13 -6.71 12.04
CA ALA A 105 6.83 -6.71 11.41
C ALA A 105 6.84 -7.42 10.05
N GLY A 106 5.75 -8.16 9.78
CA GLY A 106 5.48 -8.74 8.48
C GLY A 106 4.89 -7.71 7.53
N TYR A 107 5.32 -7.76 6.26
CA TYR A 107 4.76 -6.93 5.20
C TYR A 107 3.36 -7.40 4.82
N LEU A 108 2.40 -6.47 4.79
CA LEU A 108 0.99 -6.73 4.48
C LEU A 108 0.59 -6.33 3.06
N GLY A 109 1.27 -5.36 2.46
CA GLY A 109 0.90 -4.84 1.15
C GLY A 109 1.40 -3.42 0.91
N SER A 110 1.10 -2.88 -0.26
CA SER A 110 1.37 -1.48 -0.61
C SER A 110 0.13 -0.82 -1.14
N GLY A 111 0.12 0.51 -1.13
CA GLY A 111 -0.88 1.30 -1.80
C GLY A 111 -0.33 2.60 -2.30
N VAL A 112 -1.15 3.33 -3.03
CA VAL A 112 -0.85 4.67 -3.50
C VAL A 112 -1.87 5.61 -2.89
N ARG A 113 -1.38 6.78 -2.48
CA ARG A 113 -2.20 7.89 -2.03
C ARG A 113 -1.98 9.07 -2.95
N ILE A 114 -3.08 9.67 -3.39
CA ILE A 114 -3.09 10.78 -4.35
C ILE A 114 -4.11 11.83 -3.90
N THR A 115 -3.75 13.11 -3.99
CA THR A 115 -4.72 14.21 -3.86
C THR A 115 -5.54 14.33 -5.12
N THR A 116 -6.85 14.53 -5.01
CA THR A 116 -7.67 14.68 -6.22
C THR A 116 -7.90 16.15 -6.56
N ARG A 117 -8.17 16.42 -7.84
CA ARG A 117 -8.63 17.75 -8.30
C ARG A 117 -10.14 17.94 -8.14
N ASP A 118 -10.87 16.90 -7.73
CA ASP A 118 -12.30 16.99 -7.48
C ASP A 118 -12.54 17.87 -6.23
N PRO A 119 -13.37 18.92 -6.31
CA PRO A 119 -13.63 19.82 -5.18
C PRO A 119 -14.31 19.14 -3.98
N HIS A 120 -14.85 17.93 -4.15
CA HIS A 120 -15.51 17.16 -3.10
C HIS A 120 -14.61 16.06 -2.51
N ILE A 121 -13.54 15.66 -3.20
CA ILE A 121 -12.65 14.58 -2.76
C ILE A 121 -11.27 15.14 -2.43
N GLY A 122 -10.87 15.03 -1.17
CA GLY A 122 -9.55 15.48 -0.71
C GLY A 122 -8.44 14.55 -1.18
N SER A 123 -8.62 13.24 -1.01
CA SER A 123 -7.67 12.25 -1.50
C SER A 123 -8.30 10.89 -1.76
N MET A 124 -7.64 10.14 -2.63
CA MET A 124 -7.94 8.75 -2.96
C MET A 124 -6.77 7.88 -2.55
N HIS A 125 -7.07 6.68 -2.05
CA HIS A 125 -6.09 5.72 -1.60
C HIS A 125 -6.46 4.33 -2.10
N GLU A 126 -5.52 3.68 -2.77
CA GLU A 126 -5.70 2.37 -3.39
C GLU A 126 -4.61 1.44 -2.88
N PHE A 127 -4.98 0.31 -2.31
CA PHE A 127 -4.04 -0.64 -1.74
C PHE A 127 -4.22 -2.02 -2.35
N CYS A 128 -3.09 -2.68 -2.61
CA CYS A 128 -3.00 -4.10 -2.86
C CYS A 128 -2.39 -4.77 -1.61
N LEU A 129 -3.14 -5.69 -1.00
CA LEU A 129 -2.61 -6.55 0.04
C LEU A 129 -1.86 -7.73 -0.56
N ASN A 130 -0.96 -8.32 0.23
CA ASN A 130 -0.17 -9.49 -0.17
C ASN A 130 -0.99 -10.74 -0.48
N ASP A 131 -2.27 -10.76 -0.08
CA ASP A 131 -3.25 -11.81 -0.43
C ASP A 131 -4.02 -11.49 -1.72
N GLY A 132 -3.65 -10.42 -2.42
CA GLY A 132 -4.29 -9.95 -3.66
C GLY A 132 -5.57 -9.13 -3.45
N THR A 133 -5.95 -8.83 -2.20
CA THR A 133 -7.11 -7.97 -1.92
C THR A 133 -6.83 -6.53 -2.38
N ALA A 134 -7.70 -5.99 -3.22
CA ALA A 134 -7.74 -4.56 -3.51
C ALA A 134 -8.57 -3.84 -2.43
N ILE A 135 -8.09 -2.70 -1.96
CA ILE A 135 -8.81 -1.79 -1.05
C ILE A 135 -8.82 -0.42 -1.69
N TRP A 136 -9.98 0.22 -1.71
CA TRP A 136 -10.18 1.56 -2.22
C TRP A 136 -10.83 2.44 -1.16
N ILE A 137 -10.23 3.59 -0.88
CA ILE A 137 -10.67 4.54 0.13
C ILE A 137 -10.69 5.94 -0.49
N MET A 138 -11.81 6.64 -0.33
CA MET A 138 -11.92 8.05 -0.64
C MET A 138 -12.21 8.84 0.63
N VAL A 139 -11.53 9.98 0.76
CA VAL A 139 -11.78 10.94 1.83
C VAL A 139 -12.10 12.31 1.22
N ASP A 140 -13.02 13.05 1.84
CA ASP A 140 -13.36 14.40 1.41
C ASP A 140 -12.29 15.44 1.79
N GLN A 141 -12.54 16.70 1.45
CA GLN A 141 -11.66 17.83 1.76
C GLN A 141 -11.50 18.09 3.28
N THR A 142 -12.40 17.56 4.11
CA THR A 142 -12.29 17.63 5.59
C THR A 142 -11.51 16.46 6.18
N GLY A 143 -11.17 15.47 5.36
CA GLY A 143 -10.55 14.22 5.76
C GLY A 143 -11.55 13.16 6.23
N ALA A 144 -12.86 13.38 6.06
CA ALA A 144 -13.87 12.40 6.43
C ALA A 144 -13.98 11.32 5.34
N LEU A 145 -14.13 10.06 5.77
CA LEU A 145 -14.35 8.94 4.88
C LEU A 145 -15.66 9.10 4.10
N THR A 146 -15.58 9.15 2.78
CA THR A 146 -16.75 9.16 1.90
C THR A 146 -17.07 7.78 1.36
N THR A 147 -16.03 6.98 1.08
CA THR A 147 -16.20 5.63 0.54
C THR A 147 -15.05 4.73 1.00
N ALA A 148 -15.39 3.48 1.31
CA ALA A 148 -14.42 2.42 1.53
C ALA A 148 -14.95 1.12 0.91
N ALA A 149 -14.13 0.46 0.12
CA ALA A 149 -14.46 -0.77 -0.58
C ALA A 149 -13.27 -1.73 -0.53
N ALA A 150 -13.55 -3.04 -0.63
CA ALA A 150 -12.53 -4.06 -0.77
C ALA A 150 -13.00 -5.16 -1.72
N SER A 151 -12.08 -5.72 -2.52
CA SER A 151 -12.42 -6.79 -3.48
C SER A 151 -12.80 -8.10 -2.79
N ASN A 152 -12.37 -8.28 -1.54
CA ASN A 152 -12.68 -9.45 -0.73
C ASN A 152 -13.47 -9.06 0.54
N PRO A 153 -14.23 -10.00 1.13
CA PRO A 153 -14.96 -9.75 2.36
C PRO A 153 -14.05 -9.25 3.49
N TYR A 154 -14.58 -8.31 4.28
CA TYR A 154 -13.89 -7.70 5.42
C TYR A 154 -14.84 -7.54 6.61
N SER A 155 -14.30 -7.50 7.83
CA SER A 155 -15.08 -7.42 9.06
C SER A 155 -14.70 -6.21 9.90
N VAL A 156 -15.68 -5.38 10.28
CA VAL A 156 -15.51 -4.25 11.20
C VAL A 156 -16.35 -4.51 12.45
N GLY A 157 -15.69 -4.66 13.59
CA GLY A 157 -16.33 -5.18 14.80
C GLY A 157 -16.91 -6.58 14.53
N ASP A 158 -18.18 -6.77 14.87
CA ASP A 158 -18.89 -8.04 14.66
C ASP A 158 -19.58 -8.14 13.29
N LYS A 159 -19.55 -7.07 12.48
CA LYS A 159 -20.19 -7.03 11.17
C LYS A 159 -19.22 -7.41 10.07
N THR A 160 -19.63 -8.33 9.20
CA THR A 160 -18.90 -8.67 7.97
C THR A 160 -19.60 -8.07 6.77
N PHE A 161 -18.81 -7.45 5.91
CA PHE A 161 -19.23 -6.85 4.66
C PHE A 161 -18.76 -7.75 3.51
N PRO A 162 -19.60 -7.95 2.48
CA PRO A 162 -19.16 -8.66 1.29
C PRO A 162 -18.05 -7.89 0.58
N GLY A 163 -17.25 -8.61 -0.22
CA GLY A 163 -16.40 -7.95 -1.20
C GLY A 163 -17.26 -7.24 -2.25
N SER A 164 -16.69 -6.21 -2.88
CA SER A 164 -17.33 -5.45 -3.95
C SER A 164 -16.38 -5.34 -5.13
N ASP A 165 -16.94 -5.07 -6.31
CA ASP A 165 -16.11 -4.68 -7.45
C ASP A 165 -15.38 -3.37 -7.10
N VAL A 166 -14.06 -3.41 -7.14
CA VAL A 166 -13.22 -2.21 -7.07
C VAL A 166 -12.98 -1.81 -8.53
N PRO A 167 -13.39 -0.60 -8.95
CA PRO A 167 -13.21 -0.17 -10.32
C PRO A 167 -11.71 0.05 -10.57
N LEU A 168 -11.06 -0.94 -11.20
CA LEU A 168 -9.64 -0.89 -11.53
C LEU A 168 -9.49 -0.75 -13.04
N ASP A 169 -8.76 0.26 -13.51
CA ASP A 169 -8.38 0.41 -14.92
C ASP A 169 -6.86 0.24 -15.17
N ASP A 170 -6.44 0.25 -16.44
CA ASP A 170 -5.05 0.02 -16.82
C ASP A 170 -4.13 1.22 -16.53
N GLN A 171 -4.69 2.37 -16.14
CA GLN A 171 -3.96 3.56 -15.68
C GLN A 171 -4.20 3.81 -14.18
N ASP A 172 -4.63 2.78 -13.48
CA ASP A 172 -4.98 2.85 -12.08
C ASP A 172 -3.71 2.81 -11.21
N PRO A 173 -3.51 3.77 -10.30
CA PRO A 173 -2.42 3.74 -9.32
C PRO A 173 -2.37 2.45 -8.48
N TYR A 174 -3.48 1.72 -8.36
CA TYR A 174 -3.51 0.35 -7.86
C TYR A 174 -2.53 -0.58 -8.57
N LEU A 175 -2.31 -0.44 -9.88
CA LEU A 175 -1.35 -1.28 -10.62
C LEU A 175 0.09 -1.05 -10.15
N LEU A 176 0.44 0.19 -9.79
CA LEU A 176 1.72 0.49 -9.15
C LEU A 176 1.83 -0.28 -7.82
N ALA A 177 0.82 -0.16 -6.95
CA ALA A 177 0.80 -0.89 -5.67
C ALA A 177 0.94 -2.41 -5.87
N ARG A 178 0.18 -2.98 -6.82
CA ARG A 178 0.21 -4.40 -7.14
C ARG A 178 1.58 -4.86 -7.64
N ARG A 179 2.25 -4.07 -8.49
CA ARG A 179 3.61 -4.38 -8.99
C ARG A 179 4.62 -4.42 -7.84
N ILE A 180 4.54 -3.45 -6.93
CA ILE A 180 5.40 -3.38 -5.74
C ILE A 180 5.18 -4.59 -4.83
N VAL A 181 3.93 -4.94 -4.54
CA VAL A 181 3.58 -6.15 -3.77
C VAL A 181 4.15 -7.41 -4.43
N GLY A 182 3.97 -7.55 -5.74
CA GLY A 182 4.48 -8.70 -6.49
C GLY A 182 6.00 -8.82 -6.43
N ALA A 183 6.73 -7.71 -6.48
CA ALA A 183 8.18 -7.67 -6.34
C ALA A 183 8.64 -8.05 -4.92
N LEU A 184 7.96 -7.56 -3.88
CA LEU A 184 8.32 -7.80 -2.48
C LEU A 184 7.93 -9.19 -1.96
N THR A 185 6.92 -9.81 -2.56
CA THR A 185 6.41 -11.13 -2.14
C THR A 185 6.88 -12.28 -3.05
N GLY A 186 7.57 -11.97 -4.14
CA GLY A 186 7.99 -12.96 -5.15
C GLY A 186 6.83 -13.61 -5.90
N THR A 187 5.62 -13.05 -5.80
CA THR A 187 4.41 -13.57 -6.47
C THR A 187 4.30 -13.09 -7.92
N ASN A 188 5.14 -12.16 -8.36
CA ASN A 188 5.36 -11.89 -9.78
C ASN A 188 6.35 -12.92 -10.36
N GLN A 189 5.81 -13.85 -11.16
CA GLN A 189 6.55 -14.44 -12.27
C GLN A 189 7.24 -13.30 -13.07
N PRO A 190 8.50 -13.46 -13.49
CA PRO A 190 9.19 -12.42 -14.22
C PRO A 190 8.41 -12.10 -15.51
N TYR A 191 8.00 -10.84 -15.66
CA TYR A 191 7.73 -10.32 -16.99
C TYR A 191 9.06 -10.36 -17.75
N SER A 192 9.18 -11.32 -18.67
CA SER A 192 10.29 -11.59 -19.60
C SER A 192 10.68 -10.44 -20.56
N TRP A 193 10.43 -9.19 -20.19
CA TRP A 193 10.62 -7.99 -21.00
C TRP A 193 11.85 -7.21 -20.50
N PHE A 194 12.27 -7.43 -19.24
CA PHE A 194 13.41 -6.74 -18.62
C PHE A 194 14.81 -7.23 -19.03
N HIS A 195 14.93 -8.18 -19.98
CA HIS A 195 16.24 -8.61 -20.49
C HIS A 195 16.64 -8.04 -21.85
N ASN A 196 15.79 -7.27 -22.53
CA ASN A 196 16.13 -6.66 -23.80
C ASN A 196 15.88 -5.16 -23.72
N GLU A 197 16.82 -4.37 -23.18
CA GLU A 197 17.07 -2.97 -23.64
C GLU A 197 18.15 -2.19 -22.86
N VAL A 198 18.86 -2.77 -21.89
CA VAL A 198 20.08 -2.14 -21.31
C VAL A 198 21.36 -2.60 -22.03
N GLY A 199 21.23 -3.25 -23.20
CA GLY A 199 22.31 -3.94 -23.91
C GLY A 199 22.78 -3.33 -25.23
N SER A 200 22.35 -2.13 -25.63
CA SER A 200 22.80 -1.51 -26.88
C SER A 200 23.00 0.01 -26.75
N LEU A 201 23.98 0.39 -25.93
CA LEU A 201 24.78 1.58 -26.15
C LEU A 201 26.25 1.16 -26.25
N ARG A 202 26.63 0.69 -27.43
CA ARG A 202 27.98 0.77 -28.01
C ARG A 202 27.86 0.89 -29.52
#